data_AF-A0A9W4S7Z1-F1
#
_entry.id   AF-A0A9W4S7Z1-F1
#
_cell.length_a   1.000
_cell.length_b   1.000
_cell.length_c   1.000
_cell.angle_alpha   90.00
_cell.angle_beta   90.00
_cell.angle_gamma   90.00
#
_symmetry.space_group_name_H-M   'P 1'
#
loop_
_entity.id
_entity.type
_entity.pdbx_description
1 polymer ?
#
loop_
_entity_poly.entity_id
_entity_poly.type
_entity_poly.pdbx_seq_one_letter_code
_entity_poly.pdbx_strand_id
1 'polypeptide(L)'
;MTQAHGSLLFAAPLEIRHRIYQQLLGAETHVFLDKGHLQMVPCQGTDDVSHRMPKWDKMCKFDDPVWIRRVESSWGCHWKCEEIYLNGAEGDDRISHMPLLSLLLTSKTMYFDVVQFFSHPTQYVHFTDLETIDCLLSASASSVARSTSDRGRWSIFRSVHNIGLTLRASLRLLGTLYVPCLSKPHMERERGTPPRQFATPEGSGCLRQYEQWKRLWPSLLELPHLQRFSFWLDHNEYYGWDLVNEREILQDLSDVMPGLTKHGVEVCVNLPRLPLDKRSSYMEDEYFVGEEPEFCLQRRTRLPWMYADKNVMHEGEPGVKWAVNNENGEIPPEYPKDQISEPNFDWMMFDAMGWDMD
;
A
#
# COMPACT_ATOMS: atom_id res chain seq x y z
N MET A 1 31.19 -16.15 5.78
CA MET A 1 30.13 -16.87 6.51
C MET A 1 30.70 -18.15 7.09
N THR A 2 30.73 -18.24 8.42
CA THR A 2 31.16 -19.39 9.22
C THR A 2 30.08 -20.49 9.21
N GLN A 3 30.49 -21.76 9.34
CA GLN A 3 29.55 -22.86 9.61
C GLN A 3 29.16 -22.80 11.09
N ALA A 4 27.86 -22.72 11.38
CA ALA A 4 27.33 -22.74 12.74
C ALA A 4 27.34 -24.18 13.28
N HIS A 5 28.52 -24.73 13.58
CA HIS A 5 28.62 -26.00 14.29
C HIS A 5 28.23 -25.79 15.76
N GLY A 6 27.19 -26.50 16.22
CA GLY A 6 26.83 -26.59 17.65
C GLY A 6 25.60 -25.82 18.12
N SER A 7 24.83 -25.16 17.26
CA SER A 7 23.56 -24.53 17.67
C SER A 7 22.45 -25.57 17.79
N LEU A 8 21.75 -25.59 18.94
CA LEU A 8 20.56 -26.42 19.14
C LEU A 8 19.45 -26.12 18.14
N LEU A 9 19.35 -24.87 17.64
CA LEU A 9 18.38 -24.48 16.62
C LEU A 9 18.60 -25.29 15.34
N PHE A 10 19.84 -25.36 14.84
CA PHE A 10 20.17 -26.06 13.59
C PHE A 10 20.27 -27.58 13.75
N ALA A 11 20.25 -28.09 14.97
CA ALA A 11 20.09 -29.51 15.26
C ALA A 11 18.62 -29.98 15.18
N ALA A 12 17.66 -29.05 15.28
CA ALA A 12 16.24 -29.37 15.18
C ALA A 12 15.82 -29.66 13.72
N PRO A 13 14.82 -30.54 13.50
CA PRO A 13 14.23 -30.77 12.18
C PRO A 13 13.76 -29.47 11.53
N LEU A 14 13.77 -29.43 10.20
CA LEU A 14 13.39 -28.24 9.43
C LEU A 14 11.99 -27.74 9.79
N GLU A 15 11.05 -28.65 10.02
CA GLU A 15 9.67 -28.36 10.38
C GLU A 15 9.59 -27.59 11.70
N ILE A 16 10.40 -27.98 12.69
CA ILE A 16 10.48 -27.29 13.98
C ILE A 16 11.10 -25.91 13.81
N ARG A 17 12.17 -25.79 13.01
CA ARG A 17 12.80 -24.50 12.69
C ARG A 17 11.83 -23.56 11.98
N HIS A 18 11.09 -24.06 10.99
CA HIS A 18 10.05 -23.29 10.31
C HIS A 18 8.93 -22.84 11.24
N ARG A 19 8.50 -23.67 12.20
CA ARG A 19 7.54 -23.27 13.23
C ARG A 19 8.09 -22.17 14.14
N ILE A 20 9.37 -22.24 14.49
CA ILE A 20 10.05 -21.16 15.25
C ILE A 20 10.06 -19.88 14.41
N TYR A 21 10.44 -19.94 13.14
CA TYR A 21 10.42 -18.76 12.26
C TYR A 21 9.02 -18.19 12.08
N GLN A 22 8.00 -19.03 11.94
CA GLN A 22 6.60 -18.60 11.86
C GLN A 22 6.13 -17.90 13.15
N GLN A 23 6.60 -18.33 14.33
CA GLN A 23 6.31 -17.64 15.58
C GLN A 23 7.02 -16.29 15.69
N LEU A 24 8.22 -16.15 15.13
CA LEU A 24 9.01 -14.92 15.18
C LEU A 24 8.60 -13.90 14.10
N LEU A 25 8.30 -14.37 12.90
CA LEU A 25 8.09 -13.56 11.69
C LEU A 25 6.63 -13.54 11.23
N GLY A 26 5.76 -14.32 11.86
CA GLY A 26 4.36 -14.45 11.47
C GLY A 26 4.15 -15.36 10.25
N ALA A 27 2.89 -15.69 9.98
CA ALA A 27 2.48 -16.36 8.73
C ALA A 27 2.50 -15.40 7.52
N GLU A 28 2.38 -14.11 7.82
CA GLU A 28 2.53 -13.02 6.87
C GLU A 28 3.56 -12.05 7.47
N THR A 29 4.49 -11.57 6.64
CA THR A 29 5.59 -10.71 7.10
C THR A 29 5.63 -9.44 6.28
N HIS A 30 5.61 -8.28 6.93
CA HIS A 30 5.89 -7.02 6.27
C HIS A 30 7.40 -6.87 6.06
N VAL A 31 7.78 -6.43 4.87
CA VAL A 31 9.15 -6.16 4.48
C VAL A 31 9.18 -4.75 3.89
N PHE A 32 10.04 -3.90 4.43
CA PHE A 32 10.13 -2.48 4.04
C PHE A 32 11.55 -1.93 4.28
N LEU A 33 11.88 -0.86 3.57
CA LEU A 33 13.14 -0.15 3.74
C LEU A 33 13.01 0.94 4.81
N ASP A 34 13.86 0.88 5.84
CA ASP A 34 14.06 1.98 6.79
C ASP A 34 15.53 2.41 6.77
N LYS A 35 15.78 3.69 6.48
CA LYS A 35 17.13 4.28 6.39
C LYS A 35 18.10 3.46 5.51
N GLY A 36 17.58 2.88 4.43
CA GLY A 36 18.34 2.04 3.49
C GLY A 36 18.58 0.59 3.96
N HIS A 37 18.01 0.20 5.10
CA HIS A 37 18.09 -1.15 5.65
C HIS A 37 16.75 -1.86 5.55
N LEU A 38 16.80 -3.13 5.16
CA LEU A 38 15.61 -3.96 5.07
C LEU A 38 15.17 -4.42 6.47
N GLN A 39 13.96 -4.02 6.85
CA GLN A 39 13.32 -4.37 8.10
C GLN A 39 12.20 -5.38 7.87
N MET A 40 11.86 -6.09 8.94
CA MET A 40 10.75 -7.02 8.96
C MET A 40 9.94 -6.90 10.24
N VAL A 41 8.63 -7.01 10.10
CA VAL A 41 7.70 -7.11 11.23
C VAL A 41 6.61 -8.14 10.89
N PRO A 42 6.22 -9.00 11.86
CA PRO A 42 5.08 -9.91 11.66
C PRO A 42 3.79 -9.11 11.44
N CYS A 43 3.07 -9.44 10.38
CA CYS A 43 1.76 -8.86 10.08
C CYS A 43 0.74 -9.30 11.14
N GLN A 44 -0.08 -8.35 11.60
CA GLN A 44 -1.20 -8.59 12.51
C GLN A 44 -2.54 -8.74 11.78
N GLY A 45 -2.50 -8.87 10.46
CA GLY A 45 -3.67 -8.88 9.58
C GLY A 45 -4.15 -7.49 9.18
N THR A 46 -5.15 -7.47 8.29
CA THR A 46 -5.84 -6.26 7.85
C THR A 46 -6.99 -5.91 8.79
N ASP A 47 -7.21 -4.62 9.02
CA ASP A 47 -8.38 -4.13 9.76
C ASP A 47 -9.61 -4.05 8.83
N ASP A 48 -10.17 -5.20 8.47
CA ASP A 48 -11.24 -5.32 7.46
C ASP A 48 -12.66 -5.33 8.07
N VAL A 49 -12.79 -5.38 9.40
CA VAL A 49 -14.07 -5.59 10.09
C VAL A 49 -14.65 -4.30 10.68
N SER A 50 -15.98 -4.19 10.66
CA SER A 50 -16.89 -3.16 11.19
C SER A 50 -16.73 -2.73 12.66
N HIS A 51 -15.64 -3.11 13.34
CA HIS A 51 -15.27 -2.57 14.66
C HIS A 51 -14.58 -1.20 14.57
N ARG A 52 -14.75 -0.51 13.42
CA ARG A 52 -14.16 0.76 12.96
C ARG A 52 -14.51 1.99 13.79
N MET A 53 -15.23 1.83 14.88
CA MET A 53 -15.55 2.94 15.75
C MET A 53 -14.63 2.83 16.96
N PRO A 54 -13.98 3.92 17.40
CA PRO A 54 -13.57 4.00 18.79
C PRO A 54 -14.80 3.57 19.59
N LYS A 55 -14.74 2.42 20.28
CA LYS A 55 -15.74 2.14 21.31
C LYS A 55 -15.68 3.37 22.20
N TRP A 56 -16.80 4.05 22.37
CA TRP A 56 -16.90 5.24 23.21
C TRP A 56 -16.66 4.84 24.67
N ASP A 57 -15.43 4.45 25.00
CA ASP A 57 -14.91 4.43 26.35
C ASP A 57 -14.54 5.88 26.68
N LYS A 58 -15.58 6.71 26.76
CA LYS A 58 -15.66 8.04 27.41
C LYS A 58 -14.55 9.07 27.19
N MET A 59 -13.58 8.87 26.29
CA MET A 59 -12.39 9.74 26.28
C MET A 59 -11.53 9.74 24.99
N CYS A 60 -11.98 9.19 23.86
CA CYS A 60 -11.30 9.46 22.58
C CYS A 60 -11.53 10.93 22.22
N LYS A 61 -10.57 11.79 22.57
CA LYS A 61 -10.52 13.16 22.06
C LYS A 61 -10.24 13.07 20.57
N PHE A 62 -10.94 13.81 19.74
CA PHE A 62 -10.73 13.80 18.28
C PHE A 62 -9.36 14.34 17.87
N ASP A 63 -8.69 15.01 18.80
CA ASP A 63 -7.29 15.44 18.74
C ASP A 63 -6.33 14.38 19.27
N ASP A 64 -6.79 13.14 19.50
CA ASP A 64 -5.93 12.05 19.96
C ASP A 64 -4.88 11.77 18.88
N PRO A 65 -3.59 12.07 19.15
CA PRO A 65 -2.52 11.89 18.18
C PRO A 65 -2.42 10.43 17.70
N VAL A 66 -2.94 9.48 18.48
CA VAL A 66 -3.04 8.07 18.09
C VAL A 66 -3.94 7.91 16.87
N TRP A 67 -5.10 8.56 16.81
CA TRP A 67 -5.99 8.45 15.67
C TRP A 67 -5.49 9.19 14.44
N ILE A 68 -4.87 10.36 14.62
CA ILE A 68 -4.16 11.07 13.53
C ILE A 68 -3.13 10.14 12.91
N ARG A 69 -2.25 9.55 13.73
CA ARG A 69 -1.20 8.63 13.27
C ARG A 69 -1.76 7.44 12.49
N ARG A 70 -2.85 6.83 12.97
CA ARG A 70 -3.50 5.69 12.29
C ARG A 70 -4.16 6.09 10.98
N VAL A 71 -4.80 7.26 10.95
CA VAL A 71 -5.43 7.83 9.76
C VAL A 71 -4.39 8.28 8.76
N GLU A 72 -3.18 8.67 9.17
CA GLU A 72 -2.08 9.09 8.29
C GLU A 72 -1.13 7.94 7.93
N SER A 73 -1.37 6.75 8.49
CA SER A 73 -0.63 5.53 8.24
C SER A 73 -0.34 5.34 6.75
N SER A 74 0.94 5.18 6.43
CA SER A 74 1.39 4.89 5.07
C SER A 74 1.10 3.43 4.71
N TRP A 75 0.89 2.58 5.71
CA TRP A 75 0.62 1.15 5.56
C TRP A 75 -0.87 0.85 5.36
N GLY A 76 -1.70 1.88 5.23
CA GLY A 76 -3.12 1.72 4.96
C GLY A 76 -3.75 0.76 5.97
N CYS A 77 -4.54 -0.21 5.47
CA CYS A 77 -5.28 -1.20 6.26
C CYS A 77 -4.43 -2.04 7.24
N HIS A 78 -3.10 -1.95 7.16
CA HIS A 78 -2.12 -2.52 8.06
C HIS A 78 -1.55 -1.52 9.09
N TRP A 79 -2.23 -0.40 9.37
CA TRP A 79 -1.79 0.63 10.33
C TRP A 79 -1.34 0.10 11.69
N LYS A 80 -1.95 -0.99 12.19
CA LYS A 80 -1.55 -1.65 13.45
C LYS A 80 -0.12 -2.15 13.38
N CYS A 81 0.29 -2.66 12.22
CA CYS A 81 1.64 -3.16 11.99
C CYS A 81 2.65 -2.01 11.94
N GLU A 82 2.28 -0.88 11.33
CA GLU A 82 3.10 0.35 11.34
C GLU A 82 3.23 0.91 12.76
N GLU A 83 2.14 0.97 13.52
CA GLU A 83 2.13 1.44 14.91
C GLU A 83 3.01 0.56 15.81
N ILE A 84 2.92 -0.77 15.69
CA ILE A 84 3.82 -1.71 16.37
C ILE A 84 5.28 -1.43 15.99
N TYR A 85 5.55 -1.24 14.71
CA TYR A 85 6.89 -0.91 14.24
C TYR A 85 7.42 0.38 14.90
N LEU A 86 6.67 1.47 14.81
CA LEU A 86 7.05 2.78 15.33
C LEU A 86 7.22 2.76 16.86
N ASN A 87 6.30 2.14 17.59
CA ASN A 87 6.37 2.06 19.06
C ASN A 87 7.60 1.27 19.53
N GLY A 88 7.96 0.18 18.86
CA GLY A 88 9.17 -0.55 19.19
C GLY A 88 10.44 0.26 18.86
N ALA A 89 10.41 1.07 17.80
CA ALA A 89 11.52 1.94 17.43
C ALA A 89 11.73 3.07 18.46
N GLU A 90 10.65 3.48 19.15
CA GLU A 90 10.66 4.43 20.26
C GLU A 90 11.07 3.80 21.61
N GLY A 91 11.41 2.50 21.65
CA GLY A 91 11.98 1.84 22.83
C GLY A 91 11.03 0.92 23.60
N ASP A 92 9.91 0.50 23.02
CA ASP A 92 9.11 -0.59 23.59
C ASP A 92 9.81 -1.94 23.40
N ASP A 93 10.48 -2.42 24.46
CA ASP A 93 11.22 -3.69 24.53
C ASP A 93 10.37 -4.93 24.19
N ARG A 94 9.05 -4.81 24.10
CA ARG A 94 8.14 -5.93 23.78
C ARG A 94 8.09 -6.26 22.29
N ILE A 95 8.63 -5.39 21.42
CA ILE A 95 8.48 -5.51 19.97
C ILE A 95 9.84 -5.80 19.35
N SER A 96 10.03 -7.04 18.90
CA SER A 96 11.28 -7.46 18.24
C SER A 96 11.31 -7.00 16.79
N HIS A 97 11.98 -5.88 16.52
CA HIS A 97 12.40 -5.53 15.17
C HIS A 97 13.56 -6.42 14.76
N MET A 98 13.41 -7.09 13.62
CA MET A 98 14.45 -7.98 13.11
C MET A 98 15.00 -7.40 11.81
N PRO A 99 16.19 -6.77 11.83
CA PRO A 99 16.88 -6.44 10.61
C PRO A 99 17.15 -7.73 9.84
N LEU A 100 16.57 -7.88 8.65
CA LEU A 100 16.68 -9.11 7.87
C LEU A 100 18.13 -9.47 7.58
N LEU A 101 18.96 -8.45 7.32
CA LEU A 101 20.40 -8.64 7.12
C LEU A 101 21.10 -9.31 8.31
N SER A 102 20.68 -9.03 9.55
CA SER A 102 21.26 -9.67 10.73
C SER A 102 20.98 -11.18 10.71
N LEU A 103 19.76 -11.60 10.36
CA LEU A 103 19.40 -13.01 10.21
C LEU A 103 20.18 -13.67 9.06
N LEU A 104 20.21 -13.03 7.89
CA LEU A 104 20.87 -13.57 6.70
C LEU A 104 22.39 -13.68 6.87
N LEU A 105 23.02 -12.78 7.63
CA LEU A 105 24.48 -12.73 7.80
C LEU A 105 24.97 -13.56 8.99
N THR A 106 24.08 -14.11 9.82
CA THR A 106 24.44 -14.89 11.01
C THR A 106 25.25 -16.15 10.66
N SER A 107 24.77 -16.97 9.71
CA SER A 107 25.49 -18.15 9.23
C SER A 107 24.94 -18.62 7.87
N LYS A 108 25.70 -19.47 7.16
CA LYS A 108 25.21 -20.07 5.90
C LYS A 108 23.92 -20.87 6.11
N THR A 109 23.84 -21.60 7.21
CA THR A 109 22.65 -22.43 7.53
C THR A 109 21.44 -21.53 7.77
N MET A 110 21.61 -20.46 8.55
CA MET A 110 20.53 -19.50 8.79
C MET A 110 20.04 -18.85 7.50
N TYR A 111 20.98 -18.49 6.61
CA TYR A 111 20.65 -17.94 5.30
C TYR A 111 19.73 -18.87 4.51
N PHE A 112 20.11 -20.14 4.34
CA PHE A 112 19.30 -21.11 3.58
C PHE A 112 17.95 -21.38 4.23
N ASP A 113 17.91 -21.49 5.56
CA ASP A 113 16.68 -21.66 6.32
C ASP A 113 15.69 -20.52 6.11
N VAL A 114 16.16 -19.27 6.21
CA VAL A 114 15.31 -18.07 6.03
C VAL A 114 14.83 -17.97 4.58
N VAL A 115 15.69 -18.27 3.61
CA VAL A 115 15.29 -18.34 2.19
C VAL A 115 14.20 -19.39 2.00
N GLN A 116 14.38 -20.58 2.58
CA GLN A 116 13.40 -21.67 2.47
C GLN A 116 12.08 -21.35 3.17
N PHE A 117 12.13 -20.60 4.27
CA PHE A 117 10.95 -20.10 4.97
C PHE A 117 10.14 -19.12 4.09
N PHE A 118 10.79 -18.11 3.50
CA PHE A 118 10.11 -17.16 2.60
C PHE A 118 9.66 -17.79 1.28
N SER A 119 10.34 -18.84 0.84
CA SER A 119 9.95 -19.63 -0.33
C SER A 119 8.89 -20.69 -0.01
N HIS A 120 8.31 -20.69 1.20
CA HIS A 120 7.28 -21.66 1.53
C HIS A 120 5.92 -21.21 0.94
N PRO A 121 5.13 -22.11 0.29
CA PRO A 121 3.89 -21.73 -0.40
C PRO A 121 2.79 -21.12 0.49
N THR A 122 2.91 -21.26 1.81
CA THR A 122 1.95 -20.66 2.77
C THR A 122 2.41 -19.32 3.31
N GLN A 123 3.64 -18.89 3.03
CA GLN A 123 4.17 -17.62 3.52
C GLN A 123 3.75 -16.48 2.59
N TYR A 124 3.31 -15.37 3.18
CA TYR A 124 3.08 -14.12 2.46
C TYR A 124 4.13 -13.08 2.84
N VAL A 125 4.59 -12.34 1.83
CA VAL A 125 5.46 -11.18 2.02
C VAL A 125 4.69 -9.94 1.61
N HIS A 126 4.50 -9.02 2.55
CA HIS A 126 3.76 -7.78 2.37
C HIS A 126 4.71 -6.60 2.22
N PHE A 127 4.50 -5.83 1.16
CA PHE A 127 5.17 -4.56 0.91
C PHE A 127 4.20 -3.42 1.12
N THR A 128 4.71 -2.29 1.59
CA THR A 128 3.90 -1.12 1.94
C THR A 128 4.30 0.13 1.15
N ASP A 129 5.30 0.02 0.28
CA ASP A 129 5.80 1.12 -0.53
C ASP A 129 6.42 0.62 -1.85
N LEU A 130 6.42 1.51 -2.86
CA LEU A 130 6.95 1.22 -4.19
C LEU A 130 8.48 1.06 -4.21
N GLU A 131 9.20 1.72 -3.30
CA GLU A 131 10.66 1.69 -3.29
C GLU A 131 11.19 0.32 -2.87
N THR A 132 10.62 -0.27 -1.82
CA THR A 132 10.96 -1.59 -1.33
C THR A 132 10.66 -2.65 -2.38
N ILE A 133 9.44 -2.67 -2.94
CA ILE A 133 9.07 -3.69 -3.93
C ILE A 133 9.85 -3.52 -5.24
N ASP A 134 10.12 -2.29 -5.71
CA ASP A 134 10.95 -2.06 -6.90
C ASP A 134 12.39 -2.49 -6.66
N CYS A 135 12.97 -2.27 -5.47
CA CYS A 135 14.32 -2.75 -5.14
C CYS A 135 14.41 -4.28 -5.19
N LEU A 136 13.35 -4.97 -4.76
CA LEU A 136 13.24 -6.42 -4.78
C LEU A 136 13.10 -6.99 -6.18
N LEU A 137 12.20 -6.39 -6.96
CA LEU A 137 11.87 -6.79 -8.32
C LEU A 137 12.97 -6.38 -9.30
N SER A 138 13.60 -5.22 -9.14
CA SER A 138 14.75 -4.81 -9.98
C SER A 138 15.99 -5.68 -9.75
N ALA A 139 16.09 -6.37 -8.61
CA ALA A 139 17.10 -7.39 -8.42
C ALA A 139 16.81 -8.70 -9.16
N SER A 140 15.60 -8.90 -9.73
CA SER A 140 15.26 -10.00 -10.65
C SER A 140 15.73 -9.75 -12.08
N ALA A 141 15.58 -8.51 -12.55
CA ALA A 141 15.92 -8.09 -13.89
C ALA A 141 17.45 -8.00 -14.12
N SER A 142 17.93 -8.65 -15.18
CA SER A 142 19.34 -8.61 -15.59
C SER A 142 19.68 -7.27 -16.25
N SER A 143 19.84 -6.20 -15.47
CA SER A 143 20.24 -4.87 -15.97
C SER A 143 21.41 -4.25 -15.20
N VAL A 144 22.14 -3.38 -15.89
CA VAL A 144 23.54 -2.99 -15.71
C VAL A 144 23.70 -1.89 -14.64
N ALA A 145 24.62 -2.10 -13.70
CA ALA A 145 25.10 -1.20 -12.61
C ALA A 145 24.07 -0.88 -11.49
N ARG A 146 24.32 -1.24 -10.21
CA ARG A 146 25.40 -0.77 -9.31
C ARG A 146 25.68 -1.83 -8.23
N SER A 147 26.94 -1.90 -7.79
CA SER A 147 27.47 -2.73 -6.69
C SER A 147 27.14 -4.24 -6.69
N THR A 148 28.17 -5.07 -6.81
CA THR A 148 28.09 -6.53 -6.67
C THR A 148 27.70 -6.99 -5.26
N SER A 149 27.70 -6.11 -4.24
CA SER A 149 27.36 -6.48 -2.86
C SER A 149 25.86 -6.49 -2.56
N ASP A 150 25.04 -5.73 -3.30
CA ASP A 150 23.59 -5.60 -3.01
C ASP A 150 22.72 -6.56 -3.82
N ARG A 151 23.17 -6.99 -5.01
CA ARG A 151 22.40 -7.92 -5.86
C ARG A 151 22.12 -9.28 -5.21
N GLY A 152 22.99 -9.77 -4.34
CA GLY A 152 22.78 -11.02 -3.60
C GLY A 152 21.86 -10.89 -2.38
N ARG A 153 21.51 -9.67 -1.96
CA ARG A 153 20.71 -9.45 -0.73
C ARG A 153 19.21 -9.62 -0.96
N TRP A 154 18.77 -9.40 -2.20
CA TRP A 154 17.36 -9.36 -2.58
C TRP A 154 16.89 -10.65 -3.27
N SER A 155 17.82 -11.53 -3.66
CA SER A 155 17.50 -12.79 -4.36
C SER A 155 16.62 -13.74 -3.56
N ILE A 156 16.58 -13.58 -2.22
CA ILE A 156 15.75 -14.41 -1.34
C ILE A 156 14.26 -14.30 -1.70
N PHE A 157 13.86 -13.15 -2.26
CA PHE A 157 12.47 -12.89 -2.60
C PHE A 157 12.11 -13.29 -4.04
N ARG A 158 13.05 -13.77 -4.86
CA ARG A 158 12.74 -14.32 -6.19
C ARG A 158 11.89 -15.61 -6.11
N SER A 159 11.94 -16.29 -4.98
CA SER A 159 11.27 -17.57 -4.75
C SER A 159 10.00 -17.44 -3.91
N VAL A 160 9.52 -16.22 -3.67
CA VAL A 160 8.24 -16.02 -2.96
C VAL A 160 7.09 -16.52 -3.81
N HIS A 161 6.11 -17.11 -3.14
CA HIS A 161 4.88 -17.58 -3.75
C HIS A 161 3.74 -16.58 -3.62
N ASN A 162 3.69 -15.84 -2.51
CA ASN A 162 2.58 -14.93 -2.26
C ASN A 162 3.11 -13.55 -1.88
N ILE A 163 2.69 -12.55 -2.66
CA ILE A 163 3.04 -11.15 -2.44
C ILE A 163 1.78 -10.38 -2.11
N GLY A 164 1.82 -9.61 -1.03
CA GLY A 164 0.89 -8.52 -0.74
C GLY A 164 1.55 -7.18 -1.01
N LEU A 165 0.85 -6.25 -1.64
CA LEU A 165 1.28 -4.88 -1.80
C LEU A 165 0.17 -3.97 -1.30
N THR A 166 0.45 -3.11 -0.34
CA THR A 166 -0.49 -2.12 0.17
C THR A 166 0.09 -0.74 -0.11
N LEU A 167 -0.56 0.03 -0.98
CA LEU A 167 -0.12 1.38 -1.31
C LEU A 167 -1.18 2.39 -0.91
N ARG A 168 -0.75 3.37 -0.14
CA ARG A 168 -1.46 4.62 0.04
C ARG A 168 -0.78 5.71 -0.78
N ALA A 169 -1.12 5.77 -2.06
CA ALA A 169 -0.48 6.64 -3.03
C ALA A 169 -0.83 8.12 -2.79
N SER A 170 0.05 9.03 -3.21
CA SER A 170 -0.33 10.43 -3.31
C SER A 170 -1.29 10.63 -4.48
N LEU A 171 -2.27 11.54 -4.36
CA LEU A 171 -3.10 11.91 -5.51
C LEU A 171 -2.27 12.49 -6.66
N ARG A 172 -1.14 13.12 -6.35
CA ARG A 172 -0.15 13.55 -7.33
C ARG A 172 0.41 12.40 -8.16
N LEU A 173 0.79 11.28 -7.53
CA LEU A 173 1.20 10.09 -8.28
C LEU A 173 0.06 9.57 -9.15
N LEU A 174 -1.15 9.42 -8.59
CA LEU A 174 -2.30 8.94 -9.37
C LEU A 174 -2.58 9.88 -10.57
N GLY A 175 -2.55 11.20 -10.37
CA GLY A 175 -2.74 12.19 -11.43
C GLY A 175 -1.67 12.15 -12.55
N THR A 176 -0.50 11.56 -12.30
CA THR A 176 0.47 11.27 -13.38
C THR A 176 0.10 10.07 -14.23
N LEU A 177 -0.64 9.11 -13.65
CA LEU A 177 -1.01 7.86 -14.28
C LEU A 177 -2.26 7.98 -15.17
N TYR A 178 -3.16 8.91 -14.87
CA TYR A 178 -4.40 9.10 -15.64
C TYR A 178 -4.70 10.57 -15.95
N VAL A 179 -5.69 10.80 -16.82
CA VAL A 179 -6.27 12.13 -17.06
C VAL A 179 -7.67 12.22 -16.42
N PRO A 180 -7.90 13.12 -15.44
CA PRO A 180 -9.20 13.27 -14.79
C PRO A 180 -10.33 13.57 -15.77
N CYS A 181 -11.52 13.03 -15.47
CA CYS A 181 -12.72 13.18 -16.30
C CYS A 181 -13.07 14.65 -16.56
N LEU A 182 -12.94 15.49 -15.53
CA LEU A 182 -13.18 16.93 -15.57
C LEU A 182 -12.20 17.67 -16.50
N SER A 183 -11.05 17.09 -16.82
CA SER A 183 -10.09 17.64 -17.79
C SER A 183 -10.35 17.17 -19.23
N LYS A 184 -11.33 16.30 -19.47
CA LYS A 184 -11.61 15.77 -20.81
C LYS A 184 -12.45 16.77 -21.64
N PRO A 185 -12.17 16.92 -22.95
CA PRO A 185 -12.79 17.94 -23.82
C PRO A 185 -14.33 17.89 -23.87
N HIS A 186 -14.95 16.72 -23.74
CA HIS A 186 -16.41 16.62 -23.85
C HIS A 186 -17.20 17.29 -22.70
N MET A 187 -16.52 17.69 -21.61
CA MET A 187 -17.07 18.46 -20.47
C MET A 187 -16.89 19.99 -20.62
N GLU A 188 -16.40 20.45 -21.77
CA GLU A 188 -16.02 21.82 -22.15
C GLU A 188 -16.99 22.95 -21.80
N ARG A 189 -18.27 22.67 -21.53
CA ARG A 189 -19.31 23.71 -21.64
C ARG A 189 -19.23 24.83 -20.61
N GLU A 190 -18.52 24.70 -19.48
CA GLU A 190 -18.56 25.76 -18.45
C GLU A 190 -17.25 26.14 -17.73
N ARG A 191 -16.12 25.39 -17.78
CA ARG A 191 -15.01 25.65 -16.83
C ARG A 191 -13.56 25.74 -17.34
N GLY A 192 -13.30 25.54 -18.64
CA GLY A 192 -11.93 25.54 -19.16
C GLY A 192 -11.11 24.34 -18.69
N THR A 193 -10.19 23.86 -19.52
CA THR A 193 -9.33 22.72 -19.19
C THR A 193 -8.15 23.21 -18.35
N PRO A 194 -7.94 22.70 -17.12
CA PRO A 194 -6.76 23.09 -16.35
C PRO A 194 -5.47 22.63 -17.08
N PRO A 195 -4.36 23.38 -17.03
CA PRO A 195 -3.11 22.96 -17.65
C PRO A 195 -2.49 21.73 -16.95
N ARG A 196 -2.10 20.71 -17.72
CA ARG A 196 -1.45 19.50 -17.20
C ARG A 196 0.06 19.67 -16.90
N GLN A 197 0.58 20.89 -16.86
CA GLN A 197 2.04 21.11 -16.81
C GLN A 197 2.73 20.40 -15.65
N PHE A 198 2.03 20.24 -14.52
CA PHE A 198 2.53 19.61 -13.31
C PHE A 198 2.00 18.19 -13.09
N ALA A 199 1.11 17.67 -13.93
CA ALA A 199 0.58 16.30 -13.81
C ALA A 199 1.25 15.32 -14.79
N THR A 200 2.37 15.72 -15.40
CA THR A 200 3.26 14.81 -16.14
C THR A 200 4.25 14.13 -15.20
N PRO A 201 4.86 13.00 -15.58
CA PRO A 201 5.93 12.40 -14.79
C PRO A 201 7.05 13.40 -14.46
N GLU A 202 7.44 14.25 -15.41
CA GLU A 202 8.50 15.26 -15.26
C GLU A 202 8.06 16.45 -14.39
N GLY A 203 6.81 16.90 -14.53
CA GLY A 203 6.28 18.10 -13.86
C GLY A 203 5.77 17.85 -12.44
N SER A 204 5.35 16.63 -12.14
CA SER A 204 4.75 16.27 -10.84
C SER A 204 5.74 16.18 -9.69
N GLY A 205 7.02 15.91 -9.99
CA GLY A 205 7.98 15.49 -8.98
C GLY A 205 7.78 14.04 -8.51
N CYS A 206 6.92 13.27 -9.18
CA CYS A 206 6.67 11.85 -8.92
C CYS A 206 7.35 10.93 -9.95
N LEU A 207 8.29 11.43 -10.76
CA LEU A 207 8.96 10.66 -11.82
C LEU A 207 9.50 9.32 -11.32
N ARG A 208 10.15 9.30 -10.15
CA ARG A 208 10.70 8.07 -9.56
C ARG A 208 9.60 7.04 -9.29
N GLN A 209 8.53 7.45 -8.62
CA GLN A 209 7.40 6.58 -8.27
C GLN A 209 6.64 6.12 -9.52
N TYR A 210 6.50 6.99 -10.52
CA TYR A 210 5.94 6.66 -11.82
C TYR A 210 6.74 5.56 -12.51
N GLU A 211 8.07 5.69 -12.58
CA GLU A 211 8.92 4.65 -13.15
C GLU A 211 8.85 3.33 -12.37
N GLN A 212 8.82 3.39 -11.03
CA GLN A 212 8.65 2.23 -10.16
C GLN A 212 7.32 1.52 -10.44
N TRP A 213 6.23 2.29 -10.59
CA TRP A 213 4.92 1.78 -10.97
C TRP A 213 4.97 1.07 -12.33
N LYS A 214 5.57 1.70 -13.33
CA LYS A 214 5.71 1.10 -14.67
C LYS A 214 6.56 -0.18 -14.68
N ARG A 215 7.58 -0.28 -13.82
CA ARG A 215 8.42 -1.47 -13.71
C ARG A 215 7.77 -2.60 -12.91
N LEU A 216 6.97 -2.28 -11.90
CA LEU A 216 6.33 -3.25 -11.01
C LEU A 216 5.63 -4.37 -11.77
N TRP A 217 4.73 -4.02 -12.70
CA TRP A 217 3.85 -4.96 -13.38
C TRP A 217 4.60 -5.99 -14.25
N PRO A 218 5.47 -5.61 -15.19
CA PRO A 218 6.23 -6.59 -15.96
C PRO A 218 7.18 -7.41 -15.07
N SER A 219 7.70 -6.85 -13.97
CA SER A 219 8.56 -7.62 -13.07
C SER A 219 7.83 -8.74 -12.33
N LEU A 220 6.50 -8.67 -12.14
CA LEU A 220 5.74 -9.79 -11.57
C LEU A 220 5.81 -11.04 -12.46
N LEU A 221 5.90 -10.88 -13.79
CA LEU A 221 6.06 -11.99 -14.73
C LEU A 221 7.43 -12.67 -14.62
N GLU A 222 8.44 -11.98 -14.06
CA GLU A 222 9.78 -12.52 -13.88
C GLU A 222 9.92 -13.40 -12.63
N LEU A 223 8.87 -13.50 -11.81
CA LEU A 223 8.86 -14.30 -10.59
C LEU A 223 8.41 -15.74 -10.88
N PRO A 224 9.33 -16.72 -10.95
CA PRO A 224 9.02 -18.07 -11.44
C PRO A 224 8.12 -18.88 -10.51
N HIS A 225 7.99 -18.46 -9.25
CA HIS A 225 7.27 -19.17 -8.21
C HIS A 225 6.04 -18.43 -7.71
N LEU A 226 5.76 -17.23 -8.23
CA LEU A 226 4.60 -16.44 -7.84
C LEU A 226 3.32 -17.25 -8.11
N GLN A 227 2.48 -17.33 -7.09
CA GLN A 227 1.19 -17.99 -7.10
C GLN A 227 0.08 -16.99 -6.82
N ARG A 228 0.32 -16.01 -5.94
CA ARG A 228 -0.68 -15.01 -5.57
C ARG A 228 -0.07 -13.62 -5.46
N PHE A 229 -0.77 -12.65 -6.03
CA PHE A 229 -0.48 -11.24 -5.87
C PHE A 229 -1.73 -10.51 -5.39
N SER A 230 -1.69 -10.00 -4.17
CA SER A 230 -2.75 -9.16 -3.62
C SER A 230 -2.29 -7.71 -3.62
N PHE A 231 -3.09 -6.83 -4.21
CA PHE A 231 -2.80 -5.41 -4.29
C PHE A 231 -3.91 -4.62 -3.62
N TRP A 232 -3.60 -3.86 -2.59
CA TRP A 232 -4.49 -2.89 -1.97
C TRP A 232 -4.01 -1.49 -2.34
N LEU A 233 -4.90 -0.68 -2.90
CA LEU A 233 -4.59 0.66 -3.34
C LEU A 233 -5.60 1.65 -2.77
N ASP A 234 -5.12 2.72 -2.16
CA ASP A 234 -5.90 3.89 -1.75
C ASP A 234 -5.03 5.14 -1.96
N HIS A 235 -5.58 6.33 -1.74
CA HIS A 235 -4.82 7.57 -1.68
C HIS A 235 -4.81 8.20 -0.29
N ASN A 236 -3.83 9.09 -0.06
CA ASN A 236 -3.62 9.76 1.21
C ASN A 236 -4.52 10.98 1.45
N GLU A 237 -5.20 11.48 0.40
CA GLU A 237 -6.06 12.66 0.53
C GLU A 237 -7.46 12.35 1.06
N TYR A 238 -8.12 13.38 1.58
CA TYR A 238 -9.46 13.34 2.16
C TYR A 238 -10.60 13.29 1.12
N TYR A 239 -10.29 13.45 -0.18
CA TYR A 239 -11.26 13.35 -1.27
C TYR A 239 -11.81 11.93 -1.43
N GLY A 240 -12.95 11.77 -2.09
CA GLY A 240 -13.51 10.45 -2.42
C GLY A 240 -12.70 9.71 -3.49
N TRP A 241 -12.84 8.39 -3.53
CA TRP A 241 -12.17 7.54 -4.53
C TRP A 241 -12.80 7.65 -5.91
N ASP A 242 -14.03 8.12 -5.98
CA ASP A 242 -14.81 8.46 -7.19
C ASP A 242 -14.27 9.61 -8.05
N LEU A 243 -13.03 10.01 -7.80
CA LEU A 243 -12.26 10.97 -8.59
C LEU A 243 -11.08 10.31 -9.31
N VAL A 244 -10.83 9.04 -9.01
CA VAL A 244 -9.72 8.25 -9.56
C VAL A 244 -10.21 7.37 -10.70
N ASN A 245 -9.57 7.51 -11.87
CA ASN A 245 -9.85 6.62 -13.00
C ASN A 245 -9.14 5.27 -12.81
N GLU A 246 -9.86 4.29 -12.29
CA GLU A 246 -9.34 2.96 -11.95
C GLU A 246 -8.80 2.21 -13.17
N ARG A 247 -9.48 2.33 -14.31
CA ARG A 247 -9.09 1.64 -15.54
C ARG A 247 -7.75 2.16 -16.06
N GLU A 248 -7.56 3.49 -16.08
CA GLU A 248 -6.29 4.08 -16.52
C GLU A 248 -5.14 3.77 -15.56
N ILE A 249 -5.33 3.88 -14.24
CA ILE A 249 -4.23 3.62 -13.29
C ILE A 249 -3.85 2.13 -13.20
N LEU A 250 -4.78 1.22 -13.47
CA LEU A 250 -4.56 -0.23 -13.50
C LEU A 250 -4.37 -0.78 -14.92
N GLN A 251 -4.19 0.08 -15.93
CA GLN A 251 -4.04 -0.36 -17.31
C GLN A 251 -2.79 -1.24 -17.46
N ASP A 252 -1.65 -0.83 -16.89
CA ASP A 252 -0.41 -1.60 -16.99
C ASP A 252 -0.51 -2.99 -16.32
N LEU A 253 -1.31 -3.11 -15.24
CA LEU A 253 -1.61 -4.40 -14.62
C LEU A 253 -2.46 -5.24 -15.57
N SER A 254 -3.51 -4.64 -16.13
CA SER A 254 -4.40 -5.29 -17.11
C SER A 254 -3.61 -5.80 -18.32
N ASP A 255 -2.63 -5.04 -18.80
CA ASP A 255 -1.77 -5.43 -19.94
C ASP A 255 -0.93 -6.68 -19.66
N VAL A 256 -0.54 -6.93 -18.40
CA VAL A 256 0.25 -8.10 -18.01
C VAL A 256 -0.58 -9.29 -17.52
N MET A 257 -1.89 -9.10 -17.28
CA MET A 257 -2.79 -10.15 -16.80
C MET A 257 -2.81 -11.42 -17.66
N PRO A 258 -2.81 -11.35 -19.01
CA PRO A 258 -2.76 -12.56 -19.84
C PRO A 258 -1.50 -13.41 -19.56
N GLY A 259 -0.38 -12.74 -19.28
CA GLY A 259 0.86 -13.38 -18.90
C GLY A 259 0.77 -14.02 -17.50
N LEU A 260 0.24 -13.31 -16.52
CA LEU A 260 0.08 -13.80 -15.14
C LEU A 260 -0.88 -15.00 -15.07
N THR A 261 -2.01 -14.92 -15.77
CA THR A 261 -2.99 -16.01 -15.87
C THR A 261 -2.39 -17.25 -16.52
N LYS A 262 -1.58 -17.10 -17.57
CA LYS A 262 -0.86 -18.22 -18.19
C LYS A 262 0.11 -18.92 -17.24
N HIS A 263 0.71 -18.17 -16.31
CA HIS A 263 1.56 -18.72 -15.25
C HIS A 263 0.76 -19.26 -14.06
N GLY A 264 -0.57 -19.15 -14.07
CA GLY A 264 -1.44 -19.59 -12.98
C GLY A 264 -1.37 -18.71 -11.74
N VAL A 265 -1.01 -17.44 -11.90
CA VAL A 265 -0.97 -16.46 -10.79
C VAL A 265 -2.37 -15.94 -10.52
N GLU A 266 -2.82 -16.07 -9.27
CA GLU A 266 -4.04 -15.45 -8.77
C GLU A 266 -3.77 -13.99 -8.41
N VAL A 267 -4.47 -13.07 -9.07
CA VAL A 267 -4.36 -11.63 -8.81
C VAL A 267 -5.64 -11.13 -8.16
N CYS A 268 -5.51 -10.47 -7.01
CA CYS A 268 -6.63 -9.86 -6.30
C CYS A 268 -6.33 -8.39 -5.99
N VAL A 269 -7.09 -7.49 -6.59
CA VAL A 269 -7.01 -6.05 -6.37
C VAL A 269 -8.11 -5.61 -5.42
N ASN A 270 -7.74 -4.88 -4.38
CA ASN A 270 -8.61 -4.28 -3.39
C ASN A 270 -8.63 -2.77 -3.63
N LEU A 271 -9.77 -2.27 -4.09
CA LEU A 271 -10.01 -0.84 -4.29
C LEU A 271 -11.07 -0.34 -3.31
N PRO A 272 -11.09 0.97 -3.01
CA PRO A 272 -12.18 1.59 -2.29
C PRO A 272 -13.56 1.35 -2.92
N ARG A 273 -14.60 1.44 -2.08
CA ARG A 273 -16.00 1.46 -2.53
C ARG A 273 -16.29 2.76 -3.27
N LEU A 274 -17.08 2.65 -4.34
CA LEU A 274 -17.60 3.80 -5.07
C LEU A 274 -18.91 4.29 -4.43
N PRO A 275 -19.22 5.59 -4.53
CA PRO A 275 -20.50 6.16 -4.13
C PRO A 275 -21.67 5.50 -4.85
N LEU A 276 -22.75 5.22 -4.12
CA LEU A 276 -23.97 4.61 -4.68
C LEU A 276 -24.70 5.52 -5.69
N ASP A 277 -24.53 6.85 -5.58
CA ASP A 277 -25.36 7.84 -6.28
C ASP A 277 -24.83 8.30 -7.64
N LYS A 278 -23.59 7.95 -8.01
CA LYS A 278 -23.02 8.37 -9.30
C LYS A 278 -23.37 7.40 -10.42
N ARG A 279 -24.64 7.25 -10.79
CA ARG A 279 -25.04 6.60 -12.06
C ARG A 279 -24.92 7.58 -13.24
N SER A 280 -23.70 8.03 -13.51
CA SER A 280 -23.41 8.74 -14.76
C SER A 280 -22.84 7.76 -15.79
N SER A 281 -23.07 8.00 -17.08
CA SER A 281 -22.51 7.21 -18.19
C SER A 281 -20.98 7.12 -18.18
N TYR A 282 -20.30 8.00 -17.43
CA TYR A 282 -18.84 8.03 -17.30
C TYR A 282 -18.28 6.95 -16.38
N MET A 283 -19.12 6.28 -15.58
CA MET A 283 -18.63 5.28 -14.64
C MET A 283 -18.11 4.01 -15.32
N GLU A 284 -18.65 3.64 -16.48
CA GLU A 284 -18.26 2.37 -17.14
C GLU A 284 -16.88 2.46 -17.82
N ASP A 285 -16.52 3.65 -18.32
CA ASP A 285 -15.24 3.93 -18.99
C ASP A 285 -14.08 4.20 -18.03
N GLU A 286 -14.37 4.58 -16.79
CA GLU A 286 -13.35 4.98 -15.81
C GLU A 286 -13.20 3.98 -14.66
N TYR A 287 -14.25 3.21 -14.39
CA TYR A 287 -14.30 2.27 -13.28
C TYR A 287 -14.63 0.86 -13.79
N PHE A 288 -14.25 -0.13 -13.00
CA PHE A 288 -14.65 -1.51 -13.23
C PHE A 288 -16.08 -1.73 -12.72
N VAL A 289 -17.05 -1.17 -13.45
CA VAL A 289 -18.49 -1.31 -13.23
C VAL A 289 -19.10 -1.85 -14.52
N GLY A 290 -19.79 -2.99 -14.44
CA GLY A 290 -20.44 -3.63 -15.58
C GLY A 290 -19.61 -4.69 -16.31
N GLU A 291 -18.33 -4.43 -16.54
CA GLU A 291 -17.36 -5.41 -17.07
C GLU A 291 -16.37 -5.79 -15.98
N GLU A 292 -16.26 -7.10 -15.72
CA GLU A 292 -15.31 -7.60 -14.73
C GLU A 292 -13.89 -7.61 -15.31
N PRO A 293 -12.89 -7.10 -14.57
CA PRO A 293 -11.49 -7.18 -15.01
C PRO A 293 -11.00 -8.64 -15.02
N GLU A 294 -9.87 -8.89 -15.69
CA GLU A 294 -9.23 -10.21 -15.72
C GLU A 294 -8.68 -10.68 -14.35
N PHE A 295 -8.68 -9.80 -13.35
CA PHE A 295 -8.27 -10.08 -11.97
C PHE A 295 -9.47 -10.05 -11.01
N CYS A 296 -9.33 -10.69 -9.85
CA CYS A 296 -10.32 -10.57 -8.79
C CYS A 296 -10.33 -9.12 -8.27
N LEU A 297 -11.49 -8.45 -8.31
CA LEU A 297 -11.67 -7.12 -7.75
C LEU A 297 -12.52 -7.19 -6.48
N GLN A 298 -11.97 -6.65 -5.39
CA GLN A 298 -12.66 -6.55 -4.11
C GLN A 298 -12.84 -5.08 -3.72
N ARG A 299 -14.06 -4.72 -3.33
CA ARG A 299 -14.41 -3.37 -2.91
C ARG A 299 -14.35 -3.27 -1.39
N ARG A 300 -13.42 -2.48 -0.88
CA ARG A 300 -13.16 -2.31 0.56
C ARG A 300 -13.57 -0.92 1.01
N THR A 301 -14.04 -0.81 2.24
CA THR A 301 -14.28 0.51 2.84
C THR A 301 -12.92 1.10 3.23
N ARG A 302 -12.66 2.35 2.82
CA ARG A 302 -11.44 3.10 3.15
C ARG A 302 -11.23 3.18 4.66
N LEU A 303 -9.99 3.25 5.10
CA LEU A 303 -9.64 3.43 6.51
C LEU A 303 -10.21 4.75 7.07
N PRO A 304 -10.41 4.85 8.41
CA PRO A 304 -11.58 5.52 8.97
C PRO A 304 -11.60 7.01 8.62
N TRP A 305 -12.56 7.42 7.79
CA TRP A 305 -13.65 8.42 7.94
C TRP A 305 -13.30 9.78 8.53
N MET A 306 -12.03 9.98 8.79
CA MET A 306 -11.40 11.00 9.58
C MET A 306 -10.21 11.48 8.74
N TYR A 307 -10.04 12.78 8.61
CA TYR A 307 -8.86 13.36 7.99
C TYR A 307 -8.27 14.40 8.91
N ALA A 308 -6.95 14.52 8.90
CA ALA A 308 -6.26 15.62 9.55
C ALA A 308 -6.61 16.92 8.81
N ASP A 309 -7.48 17.74 9.40
CA ASP A 309 -7.78 19.06 8.88
C ASP A 309 -6.68 20.03 9.31
N LYS A 310 -5.72 20.26 8.41
CA LYS A 310 -4.59 21.18 8.64
C LYS A 310 -5.02 22.62 8.89
N ASN A 311 -6.27 22.99 8.61
CA ASN A 311 -6.81 24.32 8.89
C ASN A 311 -7.40 24.43 10.30
N VAL A 312 -7.63 23.30 10.97
CA VAL A 312 -8.05 23.24 12.37
C VAL A 312 -6.87 22.79 13.19
N MET A 313 -6.36 23.66 14.05
CA MET A 313 -5.24 23.34 14.93
C MET A 313 -5.74 23.15 16.36
N HIS A 314 -5.41 22.02 16.97
CA HIS A 314 -5.62 21.75 18.38
C HIS A 314 -4.26 21.48 19.03
N GLU A 315 -3.87 22.35 19.98
CA GLU A 315 -2.58 22.26 20.69
C GLU A 315 -1.32 22.24 19.80
N GLY A 316 -1.44 22.72 18.55
CA GLY A 316 -0.33 22.77 17.59
C GLY A 316 -0.30 21.61 16.58
N GLU A 317 -1.20 20.64 16.72
CA GLU A 317 -1.40 19.54 15.77
C GLU A 317 -2.69 19.74 14.96
N PRO A 318 -2.77 19.21 13.72
CA PRO A 318 -4.01 19.18 12.95
C PRO A 318 -5.11 18.42 13.70
N GLY A 319 -6.29 19.03 13.85
CA GLY A 319 -7.48 18.36 14.36
C GLY A 319 -8.01 17.34 13.36
N VAL A 320 -8.70 16.31 13.83
CA VAL A 320 -9.29 15.30 12.95
C VAL A 320 -10.77 15.58 12.72
N LYS A 321 -11.18 15.69 11.45
CA LYS A 321 -12.57 15.89 11.05
C LYS A 321 -13.15 14.69 10.32
N TRP A 322 -14.46 14.53 10.42
CA TRP A 322 -15.19 13.51 9.68
C TRP A 322 -15.50 14.00 8.27
N ALA A 323 -15.08 13.23 7.27
CA ALA A 323 -15.48 13.47 5.89
C ALA A 323 -16.84 12.82 5.65
N VAL A 324 -17.84 13.59 5.24
CA VAL A 324 -19.04 13.01 4.62
C VAL A 324 -18.61 12.48 3.27
N ASN A 325 -18.76 11.18 3.03
CA ASN A 325 -18.75 10.69 1.67
C ASN A 325 -19.82 9.62 1.46
N ASN A 326 -20.36 9.59 0.25
CA ASN A 326 -21.42 8.66 -0.16
C ASN A 326 -20.92 7.19 -0.29
N GLU A 327 -19.63 6.95 -0.06
CA GLU A 327 -18.97 5.63 -0.13
C GLU A 327 -19.13 4.84 1.17
N ASN A 328 -19.36 5.54 2.28
CA ASN A 328 -19.18 5.00 3.63
C ASN A 328 -20.46 4.91 4.48
N GLY A 329 -21.62 5.25 3.93
CA GLY A 329 -22.94 5.14 4.60
C GLY A 329 -23.27 6.34 5.50
N GLU A 330 -24.26 6.19 6.38
CA GLU A 330 -24.69 7.26 7.29
C GLU A 330 -23.67 7.49 8.43
N ILE A 331 -23.35 8.76 8.69
CA ILE A 331 -22.55 9.14 9.86
C ILE A 331 -23.32 8.73 11.12
N PRO A 332 -22.68 8.03 12.08
CA PRO A 332 -23.34 7.64 13.31
C PRO A 332 -23.97 8.85 14.01
N PRO A 333 -25.23 8.76 14.48
CA PRO A 333 -25.97 9.91 15.02
C PRO A 333 -25.31 10.54 16.26
N GLU A 334 -24.38 9.81 16.87
CA GLU A 334 -23.58 10.19 18.03
C GLU A 334 -22.46 11.22 17.68
N TYR A 335 -22.19 11.50 16.39
CA TYR A 335 -21.14 12.42 15.96
C TYR A 335 -21.57 13.89 15.95
N PRO A 336 -20.75 14.83 16.48
CA PRO A 336 -21.06 16.26 16.43
C PRO A 336 -21.10 16.79 14.99
N LYS A 337 -22.18 17.50 14.63
CA LYS A 337 -22.39 18.02 13.26
C LYS A 337 -21.37 19.08 12.84
N ASP A 338 -20.79 19.80 13.79
CA ASP A 338 -19.74 20.81 13.60
C ASP A 338 -18.37 20.20 13.29
N GLN A 339 -18.21 18.88 13.46
CA GLN A 339 -17.01 18.12 13.13
C GLN A 339 -17.13 17.35 11.81
N ILE A 340 -18.22 17.59 11.09
CA ILE A 340 -18.50 17.04 9.78
C ILE A 340 -18.11 18.08 8.73
N SER A 341 -17.29 17.67 7.76
CA SER A 341 -16.89 18.51 6.64
C SER A 341 -17.34 17.90 5.32
N GLU A 342 -17.96 18.72 4.48
CA GLU A 342 -18.16 18.43 3.06
C GLU A 342 -17.02 19.11 2.30
N PRO A 343 -15.99 18.37 1.86
CA PRO A 343 -14.84 18.97 1.22
C PRO A 343 -15.27 19.69 -0.08
N ASN A 344 -14.79 20.92 -0.33
CA ASN A 344 -15.12 21.65 -1.56
C ASN A 344 -14.35 21.00 -2.74
N PHE A 345 -15.08 20.43 -3.71
CA PHE A 345 -14.66 19.19 -4.37
C PHE A 345 -13.69 19.31 -5.56
N ASP A 346 -13.85 20.26 -6.48
CA ASP A 346 -13.24 20.05 -7.81
C ASP A 346 -11.84 20.68 -7.97
N TRP A 347 -11.67 21.93 -7.55
CA TRP A 347 -10.45 22.71 -7.85
C TRP A 347 -9.28 22.44 -6.91
N MET A 348 -9.54 22.16 -5.63
CA MET A 348 -8.50 21.79 -4.67
C MET A 348 -7.91 20.40 -4.98
N MET A 349 -8.70 19.53 -5.61
CA MET A 349 -8.24 18.22 -6.08
C MET A 349 -7.20 18.37 -7.20
N PHE A 350 -7.44 19.25 -8.16
CA PHE A 350 -6.50 19.51 -9.24
C PHE A 350 -5.15 20.01 -8.69
N ASP A 351 -5.16 20.91 -7.71
CA ASP A 351 -3.96 21.31 -6.97
C ASP A 351 -3.28 20.13 -6.26
N ALA A 352 -4.04 19.26 -5.58
CA ALA A 352 -3.51 18.06 -4.92
C ALA A 352 -2.88 17.05 -5.91
N MET A 353 -3.42 16.96 -7.13
CA MET A 353 -2.85 16.19 -8.24
C MET A 353 -1.62 16.88 -8.87
N GLY A 354 -1.34 18.13 -8.48
CA GLY A 354 -0.33 18.97 -9.10
C GLY A 354 -0.77 19.43 -10.47
N TRP A 355 -1.88 20.15 -10.59
CA TRP A 355 -2.24 20.88 -11.80
C TRP A 355 -2.08 22.38 -11.53
N ASP A 356 -1.79 23.15 -12.58
CA ASP A 356 -1.76 24.60 -12.46
C ASP A 356 -3.19 25.15 -12.42
N MET A 357 -3.43 26.10 -11.53
CA MET A 357 -4.74 26.67 -11.25
C MET A 357 -4.80 28.19 -11.51
N ASP A 358 -3.68 28.77 -11.96
CA ASP A 358 -3.50 30.21 -12.22
C ASP A 358 -4.05 30.68 -13.58
#